data_AF-A0AAV6MLW9-F1
#
_entry.id   AF-A0AAV6MLW9-F1
#
_cell.length_a   1.000
_cell.length_b   1.000
_cell.length_c   1.000
_cell.angle_alpha   90.00
_cell.angle_beta   90.00
_cell.angle_gamma   90.00
#
_symmetry.space_group_name_H-M   'P 1'
#
loop_
_entity.id
_entity.type
_entity.pdbx_description
1 polymer ?
#
loop_
_entity_poly.entity_id
_entity_poly.type
_entity_poly.pdbx_seq_one_letter_code
_entity_poly.pdbx_strand_id
1 'polypeptide(L)'
;MSGSYALNLCGVACGRIDLFFEIGFGGPWDVACDTVNVTEAGGLVFDPKFRNLVLMDIDCNSSSGKEFNPLLRDAFVEALEL
;
A
#
# COMPACT_ATOMS: atom_id res chain seq x y z
N MET A 1 8.15 -6.85 -10.45
CA MET A 1 6.67 -6.83 -10.60
C MET A 1 6.22 -8.06 -11.36
N SER A 2 5.14 -8.71 -10.89
CA SER A 2 4.54 -9.89 -11.53
C SER A 2 3.48 -9.55 -12.60
N GLY A 3 3.29 -8.27 -12.94
CA GLY A 3 2.24 -7.81 -13.87
C GLY A 3 0.81 -8.00 -13.37
N SER A 4 0.63 -8.35 -12.08
CA SER A 4 -0.65 -8.59 -11.44
C SER A 4 -0.71 -7.81 -10.12
N TYR A 5 -1.71 -6.93 -10.00
CA TYR A 5 -2.00 -6.11 -8.82
C TYR A 5 -2.13 -6.98 -7.56
N ALA A 6 -3.00 -7.99 -7.61
CA ALA A 6 -3.25 -8.91 -6.50
C ALA A 6 -2.00 -9.67 -6.03
N LEU A 7 -1.13 -10.12 -6.93
CA LEU A 7 0.11 -10.81 -6.54
C LEU A 7 1.13 -9.89 -5.87
N ASN A 8 1.24 -8.65 -6.35
CA ASN A 8 2.09 -7.66 -5.68
C ASN A 8 1.53 -7.35 -4.28
N LEU A 9 0.20 -7.30 -4.12
CA LEU A 9 -0.44 -7.07 -2.82
C LEU A 9 -0.31 -8.21 -1.84
N CYS A 10 -0.39 -9.46 -2.29
CA CYS A 10 0.00 -10.60 -1.46
C CYS A 10 1.47 -10.51 -1.03
N GLY A 11 2.34 -9.95 -1.87
CA GLY A 11 3.73 -9.64 -1.54
C GLY A 11 3.85 -8.62 -0.41
N VAL A 12 3.02 -7.58 -0.42
CA VAL A 12 2.91 -6.58 0.66
C VAL A 12 2.38 -7.23 1.92
N ALA A 13 1.26 -7.96 1.84
CA ALA A 13 0.64 -8.71 2.95
C ALA A 13 1.61 -9.65 3.67
N CYS A 14 2.52 -10.28 2.92
CA CYS A 14 3.56 -11.16 3.45
C CYS A 14 4.80 -10.44 4.00
N GLY A 15 4.85 -9.10 3.99
CA GLY A 15 6.02 -8.30 4.38
C GLY A 15 7.22 -8.47 3.43
N ARG A 16 6.99 -8.93 2.19
CA ARG A 16 8.06 -9.10 1.18
C ARG A 16 8.28 -7.84 0.35
N ILE A 17 7.27 -6.99 0.30
CA ILE A 17 7.28 -5.70 -0.37
C ILE A 17 6.86 -4.70 0.70
N ASP A 18 7.71 -3.74 1.02
CA ASP A 18 7.39 -2.73 2.02
C ASP A 18 6.26 -1.84 1.50
N LEU A 19 6.42 -1.27 0.30
CA LEU A 19 5.50 -0.30 -0.28
C LEU A 19 5.04 -0.70 -1.70
N PHE A 20 3.75 -0.59 -1.97
CA PHE A 20 3.20 -0.77 -3.31
C PHE A 20 2.18 0.33 -3.67
N PHE A 21 2.23 0.77 -4.92
CA PHE A 21 1.24 1.68 -5.49
C PHE A 21 0.93 1.29 -6.93
N GLU A 22 -0.32 1.53 -7.34
CA GLU A 22 -0.74 1.37 -8.72
C GLU A 22 -1.70 2.50 -9.11
N ILE A 23 -1.59 2.98 -10.35
CA ILE A 23 -2.50 3.94 -10.96
C ILE A 23 -3.36 3.19 -11.96
N GLY A 24 -4.69 3.31 -11.83
CA GLY A 24 -5.61 2.71 -12.80
C GLY A 24 -5.81 1.20 -12.64
N PHE A 25 -6.06 0.76 -11.41
CA PHE A 25 -6.44 -0.62 -11.10
C PHE A 25 -7.80 -1.01 -11.73
N GLY A 26 -8.04 -2.31 -11.86
CA GLY A 26 -9.13 -2.91 -12.66
C GLY A 26 -10.55 -2.54 -12.22
N GLY A 27 -10.72 -2.11 -10.97
CA GLY A 27 -11.97 -1.54 -10.45
C GLY A 27 -11.98 -1.48 -8.92
N PRO A 28 -13.04 -0.92 -8.31
CA PRO A 28 -13.13 -0.73 -6.85
C PRO A 28 -13.12 -2.04 -6.05
N TRP A 29 -13.44 -3.17 -6.69
CA TRP A 29 -13.43 -4.49 -6.05
C TRP A 29 -12.02 -4.97 -5.71
N ASP A 30 -11.03 -4.66 -6.54
CA ASP A 30 -9.63 -5.04 -6.31
C ASP A 30 -9.13 -4.31 -5.04
N VAL A 31 -9.39 -3.00 -4.97
CA VAL A 31 -9.06 -2.19 -3.79
C VAL A 31 -9.79 -2.69 -2.54
N ALA A 32 -11.08 -3.03 -2.63
CA ALA A 32 -11.82 -3.50 -1.46
C ALA A 32 -11.25 -4.81 -0.89
N CYS A 33 -10.89 -5.76 -1.76
CA CYS A 33 -10.30 -7.03 -1.33
C CYS A 33 -8.92 -6.81 -0.70
N ASP A 34 -8.10 -5.98 -1.35
CA ASP A 34 -6.74 -5.74 -0.90
C ASP A 34 -6.68 -4.85 0.35
N THR A 35 -7.64 -3.96 0.53
CA THR A 35 -7.76 -3.17 1.78
C THR A 35 -7.95 -4.10 2.97
N VAL A 36 -8.83 -5.10 2.86
CA VAL A 36 -9.02 -6.09 3.92
C VAL A 36 -7.75 -6.92 4.12
N ASN A 37 -7.13 -7.39 3.04
CA ASN A 37 -5.92 -8.20 3.10
C ASN A 37 -4.77 -7.49 3.83
N VAL A 38 -4.47 -6.26 3.43
CA VAL A 38 -3.38 -5.47 4.02
C VAL A 38 -3.70 -5.04 5.44
N THR A 39 -4.93 -4.64 5.73
CA THR A 39 -5.32 -4.24 7.10
C THR A 39 -5.28 -5.40 8.10
N GLU A 40 -5.68 -6.61 7.70
CA GLU A 40 -5.57 -7.82 8.52
C GLU A 40 -4.10 -8.24 8.75
N ALA A 41 -3.24 -8.02 7.75
CA ALA A 41 -1.80 -8.20 7.89
C ALA A 41 -1.13 -7.10 8.74
N GLY A 42 -1.88 -6.10 9.22
CA GLY A 42 -1.39 -5.02 10.07
C GLY A 42 -0.87 -3.79 9.32
N GLY A 43 -1.08 -3.75 8.00
CA GLY A 43 -0.70 -2.63 7.13
C GLY A 43 -1.74 -1.52 7.04
N LEU A 44 -1.35 -0.47 6.32
CA LEU A 44 -2.13 0.73 6.09
C LEU A 44 -2.38 0.93 4.60
N VAL A 45 -3.58 1.41 4.28
CA VAL A 45 -4.00 1.75 2.92
C VAL A 45 -4.32 3.23 2.86
N PHE A 46 -3.77 3.93 1.88
CA PHE A 46 -3.90 5.38 1.73
C PHE A 46 -4.17 5.78 0.28
N ASP A 47 -5.10 6.72 0.11
CA ASP A 47 -5.33 7.40 -1.16
C ASP A 47 -4.82 8.85 -1.07
N PRO A 48 -3.60 9.17 -1.54
CA PRO A 48 -3.02 10.52 -1.36
C PRO A 48 -3.73 11.60 -2.20
N LYS A 49 -4.37 11.27 -3.32
CA LYS A 49 -4.95 12.25 -4.25
C LYS A 49 -6.37 11.94 -4.75
N PHE A 50 -7.03 10.91 -4.22
CA PHE A 50 -8.33 10.43 -4.75
C PHE A 50 -8.35 10.16 -6.27
N ARG A 51 -7.18 9.98 -6.91
CA ARG A 51 -7.03 9.77 -8.35
C ARG A 51 -6.98 8.29 -8.73
N ASN A 52 -7.71 7.43 -8.01
CA ASN A 52 -7.59 5.97 -8.11
C ASN A 52 -6.13 5.54 -7.89
N LEU A 53 -5.57 5.96 -6.77
CA LEU A 53 -4.16 5.82 -6.42
C LEU A 53 -4.09 5.21 -5.02
N VAL A 54 -3.87 3.91 -4.94
CA VAL A 54 -3.85 3.23 -3.65
C VAL A 54 -2.41 2.93 -3.27
N LEU A 55 -1.98 3.50 -2.15
CA LEU A 55 -0.69 3.25 -1.50
C LEU A 55 -0.92 2.24 -0.37
N MET A 56 -0.23 1.11 -0.42
CA MET A 56 -0.30 0.09 0.63
C MET A 56 1.08 -0.18 1.21
N ASP A 57 1.15 -0.26 2.53
CA ASP A 57 2.39 -0.46 3.28
C ASP A 57 2.19 -1.38 4.48
N ILE A 58 3.17 -2.26 4.69
CA ILE A 58 3.23 -3.16 5.85
C ILE A 58 4.54 -2.95 6.57
N ASP A 59 4.45 -2.22 7.68
CA ASP A 59 5.59 -2.05 8.57
C ASP A 59 5.70 -3.28 9.48
N CYS A 60 6.56 -4.23 9.09
CA CYS A 60 6.78 -5.45 9.87
C CYS A 60 7.70 -5.24 11.09
N ASN A 61 8.20 -4.01 11.31
CA ASN A 61 9.39 -3.78 12.14
C ASN A 61 9.16 -3.15 13.52
N SER A 62 7.93 -2.92 13.99
CA SER A 62 7.74 -2.23 15.27
C SER A 62 6.68 -2.89 16.16
N SER A 63 7.18 -3.52 17.22
CA SER A 63 6.48 -3.85 18.47
C SER A 63 5.97 -2.60 19.23
N SER A 64 5.74 -1.47 18.57
CA SER A 64 5.40 -0.18 19.17
C SER A 64 4.71 0.70 18.14
N GLY A 65 3.37 0.69 18.14
CA GLY A 65 2.55 1.64 17.38
C GLY A 65 2.49 1.37 15.88
N LYS A 66 1.28 1.24 15.35
CA LYS A 66 0.98 1.06 13.91
C LYS A 66 1.25 2.36 13.13
N GLU A 67 2.50 2.82 13.11
CA GLU A 67 2.87 4.08 12.49
C GLU A 67 3.75 3.80 11.27
N PHE A 68 3.16 3.92 10.08
CA PHE A 68 3.85 4.00 8.80
C PHE A 68 5.05 4.93 8.94
N ASN A 69 6.24 4.53 8.47
CA ASN A 69 7.44 5.39 8.49
C ASN A 69 7.17 6.75 7.83
N PRO A 70 6.98 7.85 8.60
CA PRO A 70 6.47 9.11 8.05
C PRO A 70 7.42 9.70 7.00
N LEU A 71 8.73 9.44 7.10
CA LEU A 71 9.72 9.90 6.13
C LEU A 71 9.51 9.26 4.75
N LEU A 72 9.19 7.97 4.72
CA LEU A 72 8.93 7.24 3.49
C LEU A 72 7.62 7.73 2.87
N ARG A 73 6.65 8.14 3.69
CA ARG A 73 5.33 8.61 3.25
C ARG A 73 5.49 9.94 2.56
N ASP A 74 6.13 10.86 3.25
CA ASP A 74 6.26 12.24 2.81
C ASP A 74 7.13 12.30 1.56
N ALA A 75 8.22 11.53 1.50
CA ALA A 75 9.03 11.39 0.29
C ALA A 75 8.24 10.82 -0.89
N PHE A 76 7.34 9.86 -0.65
CA PHE A 76 6.51 9.27 -1.70
C PHE A 76 5.42 10.20 -2.20
N VAL A 77 4.76 10.91 -1.27
CA VAL A 77 3.75 11.93 -1.59
C VAL A 77 4.37 13.08 -2.36
N GLU A 78 5.55 13.56 -1.95
CA GLU A 78 6.32 14.58 -2.66
C GLU A 78 6.73 14.11 -4.06
N ALA A 79 7.21 12.87 -4.20
CA ALA A 79 7.54 12.29 -5.50
C ALA A 79 6.32 12.17 -6.44
N LEU A 80 5.12 11.95 -5.88
CA LEU A 80 3.85 11.93 -6.61
C LEU A 80 3.31 13.33 -6.93
N GLU A 81 3.85 14.40 -6.31
CA GLU A 81 3.51 15.82 -6.52
C GLU A 81 4.30 16.53 -7.62
N LEU A 82 5.26 15.84 -8.26
CA LEU A 82 5.90 16.27 -9.51
C LEU A 82 4.97 16.21 -10.73
#